data_AF-A0A6S7LGP1-F1
#
_entry.id   AF-A0A6S7LGP1-F1
#
_cell.length_a   1.000
_cell.length_b   1.000
_cell.length_c   1.000
_cell.angle_alpha   90.00
_cell.angle_beta   90.00
_cell.angle_gamma   90.00
#
_symmetry.space_group_name_H-M   'P 1'
#
loop_
_entity.id
_entity.type
_entity.pdbx_description
1 polymer ?
#
loop_
_entity_poly.entity_id
_entity_poly.type
_entity_poly.pdbx_seq_one_letter_code
_entity_poly.pdbx_strand_id
1 'polypeptide(L)'
;MTSTGTALFGSNIGSSSKNLVEFRAGKMKLNGTTVTADKRKGLVYVFQGEDSLMHFCWKDRTTSTVEDDLIIFPDDVEYKAVKQCKTGRVFILKFKNSSRKLFFWMQEPKADKDEELTKKVNDFLNNPPAPGSSGGGLRHLGDQLIGDTSLQGLIGNMDQQQLLQLLGSGQ
;
A
#
# COMPACT_ATOMS: atom_id res chain seq x y z
N MET A 1 37.91 8.66 -38.66
CA MET A 1 36.48 8.92 -38.39
C MET A 1 35.93 7.73 -37.61
N THR A 2 35.96 7.80 -36.29
CA THR A 2 35.49 6.73 -35.39
C THR A 2 34.04 6.98 -35.02
N SER A 3 33.13 6.17 -35.55
CA SER A 3 31.71 6.18 -35.17
C SER A 3 31.56 5.43 -33.86
N THR A 4 31.22 6.16 -32.78
CA THR A 4 30.86 5.59 -31.49
C THR A 4 29.36 5.32 -31.48
N GLY A 5 28.99 4.05 -31.47
CA GLY A 5 27.60 3.61 -31.31
C GLY A 5 27.14 3.84 -29.87
N THR A 6 26.20 4.75 -29.67
CA THR A 6 25.46 4.91 -28.42
C THR A 6 24.56 3.70 -28.21
N ALA A 7 24.88 2.89 -27.20
CA ALA A 7 23.98 1.85 -26.71
C ALA A 7 22.73 2.50 -26.09
N LEU A 8 21.58 2.24 -26.71
CA LEU A 8 20.25 2.57 -26.20
C LEU A 8 19.93 1.60 -25.07
N PHE A 9 20.15 2.01 -23.83
CA PHE A 9 19.76 1.24 -22.65
C PHE A 9 18.23 1.14 -22.61
N GLY A 10 17.74 -0.10 -22.59
CA GLY A 10 16.34 -0.45 -22.71
C GLY A 10 15.44 0.23 -21.69
N SER A 11 14.47 0.96 -22.21
CA SER A 11 13.25 1.31 -21.49
C SER A 11 12.54 0.02 -21.11
N ASN A 12 12.55 -0.32 -19.82
CA ASN A 12 11.70 -1.37 -19.28
C ASN A 12 10.26 -0.84 -19.27
N ILE A 13 9.58 -0.91 -20.42
CA ILE A 13 8.13 -0.71 -20.55
C ILE A 13 7.49 -2.06 -20.20
N GLY A 14 7.54 -2.41 -18.92
CA GLY A 14 6.60 -3.35 -18.31
C GLY A 14 5.61 -2.53 -17.51
N SER A 15 4.32 -2.83 -17.64
CA SER A 15 3.26 -2.34 -16.75
C SER A 15 3.61 -2.74 -15.31
N SER A 16 4.45 -1.94 -14.66
CA SER A 16 4.78 -2.13 -13.25
C SER A 16 3.63 -1.50 -12.48
N SER A 17 2.71 -2.34 -12.01
CA SER A 17 1.73 -1.94 -11.02
C SER A 17 2.50 -1.27 -9.87
N LYS A 18 2.33 0.05 -9.75
CA LYS A 18 3.05 0.87 -8.79
C LYS A 18 2.69 0.40 -7.38
N ASN A 19 3.70 0.23 -6.53
CA ASN A 19 3.50 -0.11 -5.13
C ASN A 19 2.59 0.93 -4.46
N LEU A 20 1.54 0.48 -3.79
CA LEU A 20 0.59 1.31 -3.04
C LEU A 20 1.22 1.82 -1.74
N VAL A 21 2.03 0.97 -1.10
CA VAL A 21 2.88 1.32 0.03
C VAL A 21 4.13 0.46 -0.04
N GLU A 22 5.27 1.04 0.32
CA GLU A 22 6.54 0.33 0.48
C GLU A 22 7.38 0.96 1.59
N PHE A 23 8.17 0.15 2.28
CA PHE A 23 9.07 0.60 3.33
C PHE A 23 10.15 -0.43 3.63
N ARG A 24 11.27 0.03 4.20
CA ARG A 24 12.39 -0.84 4.56
C ARG A 24 12.05 -1.61 5.83
N ALA A 25 11.99 -2.93 5.73
CA ALA A 25 11.82 -3.83 6.86
C ALA A 25 12.46 -5.20 6.58
N GLY A 26 13.11 -5.78 7.59
CA GLY A 26 13.66 -7.13 7.51
C GLY A 26 12.67 -8.18 8.03
N LYS A 27 12.85 -9.44 7.62
CA LYS A 27 12.08 -10.56 8.19
C LYS A 27 12.57 -10.93 9.57
N MET A 28 11.73 -11.63 10.32
CA MET A 28 12.16 -12.37 11.51
C MET A 28 11.67 -13.81 11.41
N LYS A 29 12.46 -14.73 11.96
CA LYS A 29 12.14 -16.16 11.99
C LYS A 29 11.71 -16.54 13.39
N LEU A 30 10.59 -17.25 13.50
CA LEU A 30 10.16 -17.87 14.75
C LEU A 30 10.76 -19.27 14.84
N ASN A 31 11.64 -19.47 15.83
CA ASN A 31 12.23 -20.76 16.16
C ASN A 31 11.67 -21.19 17.52
N GLY A 32 10.69 -22.11 17.51
CA GLY A 32 9.95 -22.49 18.71
C GLY A 32 9.17 -21.29 19.27
N THR A 33 9.59 -20.78 20.43
CA THR A 33 9.01 -19.60 21.08
C THR A 33 9.83 -18.32 20.87
N THR A 34 11.01 -18.42 20.25
CA THR A 34 11.96 -17.31 20.12
C THR A 34 11.90 -16.71 18.72
N VAL A 35 11.71 -15.39 18.62
CA VAL A 35 11.73 -14.64 17.36
C VAL A 35 13.10 -14.00 17.16
N THR A 36 13.78 -14.35 16.06
CA THR A 36 15.12 -13.83 15.73
C THR A 36 15.10 -13.04 14.43
N ALA A 37 15.71 -11.86 14.43
CA ALA A 37 15.79 -11.01 13.23
C ALA A 37 16.68 -11.64 12.15
N ASP A 38 16.17 -11.67 10.91
CA ASP A 38 16.99 -11.85 9.71
C ASP A 38 17.75 -10.54 9.46
N LYS A 39 19.09 -10.62 9.35
CA LYS A 39 19.98 -9.45 9.23
C LYS A 39 19.91 -8.77 7.86
N ARG A 40 19.27 -9.40 6.88
CA ARG A 40 19.23 -8.89 5.49
C ARG A 40 18.42 -7.62 5.39
N LYS A 41 18.84 -6.75 4.46
CA LYS A 41 18.12 -5.52 4.14
C LYS A 41 16.90 -5.89 3.31
N GLY A 42 15.71 -5.64 3.84
CA GLY A 42 14.47 -6.01 3.18
C GLY A 42 13.62 -4.81 2.77
N LEU A 43 12.73 -5.04 1.82
CA LEU A 43 11.66 -4.13 1.44
C LEU A 43 10.34 -4.87 1.56
N VAL A 44 9.43 -4.35 2.39
CA VAL A 44 8.02 -4.73 2.37
C VAL A 44 7.32 -3.80 1.41
N TYR A 45 6.46 -4.35 0.57
CA TYR A 45 5.59 -3.55 -0.29
C TYR A 45 4.25 -4.25 -0.52
N VAL A 46 3.24 -3.44 -0.82
CA VAL A 46 1.91 -3.89 -1.20
C VAL A 46 1.58 -3.31 -2.56
N PHE A 47 1.06 -4.14 -3.45
CA PHE A 47 0.57 -3.71 -4.76
C PHE A 47 -0.69 -4.49 -5.13
N GLN A 48 -1.43 -3.98 -6.12
CA GLN A 48 -2.54 -4.71 -6.74
C GLN A 48 -2.03 -5.33 -8.04
N GLY A 49 -2.17 -6.65 -8.17
CA GLY A 49 -1.81 -7.40 -9.36
C GLY A 49 -2.70 -7.07 -10.55
N GLU A 50 -2.30 -7.53 -11.74
CA GLU A 50 -3.13 -7.40 -12.96
C GLU A 50 -4.42 -8.21 -12.88
N ASP A 51 -4.45 -9.25 -12.03
CA ASP A 51 -5.62 -10.02 -11.63
C ASP A 51 -6.53 -9.29 -10.63
N SER A 52 -6.21 -8.03 -10.30
CA SER A 52 -6.89 -7.21 -9.29
C SER A 52 -6.79 -7.71 -7.85
N LEU A 53 -5.94 -8.69 -7.57
CA LEU A 53 -5.70 -9.21 -6.23
C LEU A 53 -4.66 -8.38 -5.48
N MET A 54 -4.75 -8.36 -4.15
CA MET A 54 -3.80 -7.64 -3.31
C MET A 54 -2.63 -8.54 -2.94
N HIS A 55 -1.43 -8.06 -3.20
CA HIS A 55 -0.19 -8.75 -2.88
C HIS A 55 0.52 -8.06 -1.72
N PHE A 56 0.87 -8.83 -0.69
CA PHE A 56 1.83 -8.42 0.33
C PHE A 56 3.15 -9.15 0.08
N CYS A 57 4.20 -8.39 -0.20
CA CYS A 57 5.47 -8.94 -0.63
C CYS A 57 6.63 -8.56 0.29
N TRP A 58 7.64 -9.42 0.31
CA TRP A 58 8.95 -9.11 0.86
C TRP A 58 10.05 -9.39 -0.16
N LYS A 59 10.92 -8.40 -0.38
CA LYS A 59 12.06 -8.47 -1.29
C LYS A 59 13.38 -8.27 -0.55
N ASP A 60 14.38 -9.10 -0.84
CA ASP A 60 15.76 -8.86 -0.42
C ASP A 60 16.33 -7.70 -1.26
N ARG A 61 16.73 -6.62 -0.61
CA ARG A 61 17.27 -5.43 -1.29
C ARG A 61 18.70 -5.61 -1.78
N THR A 62 19.40 -6.63 -1.30
CA THR A 62 20.78 -6.93 -1.70
C THR A 62 20.78 -7.65 -3.04
N THR A 63 19.90 -8.63 -3.21
CA THR A 63 19.80 -9.44 -4.44
C THR A 63 18.69 -8.96 -5.37
N SER A 64 17.79 -8.10 -4.88
CA SER A 64 16.54 -7.71 -5.56
C SER A 64 15.57 -8.86 -5.84
N THR A 65 15.70 -9.98 -5.12
CA THR A 65 14.82 -11.15 -5.25
C THR A 65 13.60 -11.02 -4.34
N VAL A 66 12.39 -11.22 -4.91
CA VAL A 66 11.15 -11.36 -4.14
C VAL A 66 11.12 -12.77 -3.56
N GLU A 67 11.14 -12.90 -2.23
CA GLU A 67 11.12 -14.22 -1.57
C GLU A 67 9.73 -14.60 -1.06
N ASP A 68 8.94 -13.61 -0.69
CA ASP A 68 7.57 -13.81 -0.24
C ASP A 68 6.65 -12.95 -1.12
N ASP A 69 5.63 -13.59 -1.69
CA ASP A 69 4.55 -12.96 -2.43
C ASP A 69 3.24 -13.63 -1.98
N LEU A 70 2.45 -12.90 -1.21
CA LEU A 70 1.24 -13.41 -0.58
C LEU A 70 0.03 -12.68 -1.16
N ILE A 71 -0.85 -13.44 -1.81
CA ILE A 71 -2.20 -12.95 -2.12
C ILE A 71 -2.98 -12.86 -0.81
N ILE A 72 -3.54 -11.69 -0.54
CA ILE A 72 -4.30 -11.38 0.67
C ILE A 72 -5.72 -10.97 0.26
N PHE A 73 -6.73 -11.63 0.80
CA PHE A 73 -8.10 -11.16 0.67
C PHE A 73 -8.43 -10.16 1.77
N PRO A 74 -9.41 -9.25 1.54
CA PRO A 74 -9.92 -8.39 2.59
C PRO A 74 -10.27 -9.19 3.84
N ASP A 75 -9.93 -8.64 5.00
CA ASP A 75 -10.13 -9.22 6.31
C ASP A 75 -9.31 -10.48 6.65
N ASP A 76 -8.46 -11.02 5.76
CA ASP A 76 -7.66 -12.19 6.08
C ASP A 76 -6.54 -11.92 7.07
N VAL A 77 -6.04 -10.68 7.12
CA VAL A 77 -4.86 -10.32 7.91
C VAL A 77 -5.04 -9.04 8.72
N GLU A 78 -4.22 -8.92 9.74
CA GLU A 78 -4.03 -7.70 10.53
C GLU A 78 -2.52 -7.43 10.63
N TYR A 79 -2.08 -6.25 10.20
CA TYR A 79 -0.70 -5.80 10.37
C TYR A 79 -0.58 -4.87 11.58
N LYS A 80 0.23 -5.22 12.57
CA LYS A 80 0.31 -4.44 13.82
C LYS A 80 1.68 -4.43 14.47
N ALA A 81 1.93 -3.40 15.27
CA ALA A 81 3.10 -3.31 16.13
C ALA A 81 3.04 -4.35 17.26
N VAL A 82 4.16 -5.03 17.53
CA VAL A 82 4.33 -5.99 18.62
C VAL A 82 4.80 -5.24 19.87
N LYS A 83 3.85 -4.73 20.66
CA LYS A 83 4.09 -3.93 21.88
C LYS A 83 4.94 -4.63 22.96
N GLN A 84 5.04 -5.95 22.88
CA GLN A 84 5.81 -6.80 23.80
C GLN A 84 7.32 -6.69 23.53
N CYS A 85 7.73 -6.36 22.30
CA CYS A 85 9.12 -6.09 21.99
C CYS A 85 9.47 -4.68 22.48
N LYS A 86 10.37 -4.58 23.47
CA LYS A 86 10.82 -3.29 24.03
C LYS A 86 12.14 -2.78 23.46
N THR A 87 12.89 -3.65 22.78
CA THR A 87 14.24 -3.37 22.28
C THR A 87 14.28 -3.03 20.79
N GLY A 88 13.14 -3.00 20.11
CA GLY A 88 13.08 -2.74 18.68
C GLY A 88 11.68 -2.44 18.17
N ARG A 89 11.61 -2.12 16.88
CA ARG A 89 10.38 -1.77 16.16
C ARG A 89 9.93 -2.98 15.35
N VAL A 90 9.17 -3.85 16.01
CA VAL A 90 8.72 -5.13 15.46
C VAL A 90 7.23 -5.07 15.15
N PHE A 91 6.88 -5.62 13.99
CA PHE A 91 5.52 -5.70 13.46
C PHE A 91 5.20 -7.14 13.11
N ILE A 92 3.92 -7.48 13.13
CA ILE A 92 3.40 -8.80 12.82
C ILE A 92 2.31 -8.68 11.76
N LEU A 93 2.41 -9.49 10.71
CA LEU A 93 1.29 -9.81 9.83
C LEU A 93 0.64 -11.09 10.38
N LYS A 94 -0.52 -10.92 11.01
CA LYS A 94 -1.27 -12.02 11.62
C LYS A 94 -2.42 -12.41 10.71
N PHE A 95 -2.47 -13.68 10.31
CA PHE A 95 -3.64 -14.23 9.62
C PHE A 95 -4.77 -14.44 10.64
N LYS A 96 -5.97 -13.95 10.34
CA LYS A 96 -7.12 -14.02 11.28
C LYS A 96 -7.66 -15.44 11.38
N ASN A 97 -7.69 -16.17 10.26
CA ASN A 97 -8.26 -17.52 10.14
C ASN A 97 -7.22 -18.65 10.24
N SER A 98 -5.97 -18.35 10.66
CA SER A 98 -4.96 -19.38 10.91
C SER A 98 -4.01 -18.98 12.05
N SER A 99 -3.19 -19.93 12.50
CA SER A 99 -2.12 -19.65 13.47
C SER A 99 -0.88 -19.02 12.83
N ARG A 100 -0.86 -18.82 11.50
CA ARG A 100 0.28 -18.28 10.76
C ARG A 100 0.54 -16.83 11.18
N LYS A 101 1.82 -16.58 11.49
CA LYS A 101 2.33 -15.27 11.90
C LYS A 101 3.63 -15.00 11.15
N LEU A 102 3.72 -13.85 10.51
CA LEU A 102 4.96 -13.37 9.91
C LEU A 102 5.41 -12.14 10.67
N PHE A 103 6.69 -12.09 11.02
CA PHE A 103 7.27 -11.02 11.83
C PHE A 103 8.24 -10.21 10.99
N PHE A 104 8.21 -8.90 11.18
CA PHE A 104 9.02 -7.93 10.45
C PHE A 104 9.61 -6.93 11.43
N TRP A 105 10.81 -6.43 11.16
CA TRP A 105 11.44 -5.38 11.95
C TRP A 105 11.78 -4.18 11.08
N MET A 106 11.39 -2.98 11.52
CA MET A 106 11.55 -1.75 10.73
C MET A 106 13.02 -1.37 10.57
N GLN A 107 13.38 -1.08 9.32
CA GLN A 107 14.71 -0.64 8.89
C GLN A 107 14.71 0.81 8.37
N GLU A 108 13.56 1.49 8.36
CA GLU A 108 13.53 2.94 8.18
C GLU A 108 14.38 3.63 9.26
N PRO A 109 15.12 4.70 8.98
CA PRO A 109 16.02 5.32 9.96
C PRO A 109 15.27 5.99 11.12
N LYS A 110 14.01 6.38 10.90
CA LYS A 110 13.15 7.06 11.86
C LYS A 110 11.87 6.26 12.06
N ALA A 111 11.23 6.47 13.21
CA ALA A 111 9.98 5.80 13.62
C ALA A 111 8.74 6.68 13.45
N ASP A 112 8.92 7.92 13.00
CA ASP A 112 7.86 8.92 12.79
C ASP A 112 6.76 8.44 11.85
N LYS A 113 7.08 7.58 10.89
CA LYS A 113 6.13 7.06 9.90
C LYS A 113 5.61 5.65 10.18
N ASP A 114 6.05 5.01 11.26
CA ASP A 114 5.74 3.59 11.51
C ASP A 114 4.22 3.35 11.62
N GLU A 115 3.50 4.26 12.28
CA GLU A 115 2.04 4.20 12.41
C GLU A 115 1.32 4.46 11.08
N GLU A 116 1.76 5.46 10.31
CA GLU A 116 1.22 5.76 8.97
C GLU A 116 1.40 4.58 8.02
N LEU A 117 2.58 3.97 8.00
CA LEU A 117 2.89 2.80 7.18
C LEU A 117 2.01 1.60 7.59
N THR A 118 1.84 1.39 8.89
CA THR A 118 0.97 0.33 9.42
C THR A 118 -0.48 0.55 9.01
N LYS A 119 -0.97 1.79 9.10
CA LYS A 119 -2.32 2.14 8.66
C LYS A 119 -2.49 1.88 7.17
N LYS A 120 -1.58 2.37 6.33
CA LYS A 120 -1.62 2.15 4.88
C LYS A 120 -1.64 0.67 4.49
N VAL A 121 -0.82 -0.16 5.15
CA VAL A 121 -0.83 -1.61 4.89
C VAL A 121 -2.22 -2.20 5.17
N ASN A 122 -2.81 -1.91 6.34
CA ASN A 122 -4.14 -2.43 6.65
C ASN A 122 -5.22 -1.85 5.72
N ASP A 123 -5.14 -0.56 5.41
CA ASP A 123 -6.13 0.11 4.55
C ASP A 123 -6.15 -0.50 3.15
N PHE A 124 -4.98 -0.67 2.52
CA PHE A 124 -4.91 -1.23 1.16
C PHE A 124 -5.26 -2.73 1.10
N LEU A 125 -4.89 -3.51 2.11
CA LEU A 125 -5.20 -4.94 2.14
C LEU A 125 -6.68 -5.22 2.45
N ASN A 126 -7.33 -4.39 3.26
CA ASN A 126 -8.74 -4.57 3.64
C ASN A 126 -9.71 -3.76 2.76
N ASN A 127 -9.24 -2.73 2.07
CA ASN A 127 -10.06 -1.89 1.19
C ASN A 127 -9.35 -1.73 -0.17
N PRO A 128 -9.23 -2.80 -0.96
CA PRO A 128 -8.53 -2.77 -2.24
C PRO A 128 -9.16 -1.74 -3.19
N PRO A 129 -8.34 -1.01 -3.98
CA PRO A 129 -8.84 -0.10 -5.00
C PRO A 129 -9.64 -0.87 -6.06
N ALA A 130 -10.62 -0.19 -6.66
CA ALA A 130 -11.43 -0.79 -7.73
C ALA A 130 -10.53 -1.22 -8.90
N PRO A 131 -10.81 -2.38 -9.53
CA PRO A 131 -10.08 -2.84 -10.71
C PRO A 131 -9.99 -1.74 -11.76
N GLY A 132 -8.77 -1.43 -12.23
CA GLY A 132 -8.54 -0.39 -13.25
C GLY A 132 -8.58 1.06 -12.76
N SER A 133 -8.85 1.32 -11.48
CA SER A 133 -8.67 2.65 -10.89
C SER A 133 -7.24 2.79 -10.38
N SER A 134 -6.33 3.24 -11.25
CA SER A 134 -4.94 3.50 -10.88
C SER A 134 -4.87 4.52 -9.74
N GLY A 135 -4.59 4.03 -8.53
CA GLY A 135 -4.32 4.72 -7.27
C GLY A 135 -4.31 6.25 -7.30
N GLY A 136 -5.49 6.86 -7.23
CA GLY A 136 -5.69 8.28 -6.94
C GLY A 136 -6.23 8.43 -5.53
N GLY A 137 -5.41 8.98 -4.62
CA GLY A 137 -5.70 9.15 -3.20
C GLY A 137 -6.85 10.11 -2.87
N LEU A 138 -8.09 9.74 -3.20
CA LEU A 138 -9.28 10.57 -2.92
C LEU A 138 -10.13 10.08 -1.75
N ARG A 139 -9.81 8.94 -1.11
CA ARG A 139 -10.63 8.44 0.02
C ARG A 139 -10.13 8.88 1.41
N HIS A 140 -8.96 9.53 1.51
CA HIS A 140 -8.51 10.13 2.77
C HIS A 140 -9.35 11.36 3.19
N LEU A 141 -10.24 11.86 2.32
CA LEU A 141 -11.24 12.87 2.67
C LEU A 141 -12.58 12.26 3.14
N GLY A 142 -12.75 10.93 3.08
CA GLY A 142 -14.00 10.27 3.47
C GLY A 142 -14.11 9.94 4.95
N ASP A 143 -12.98 9.80 5.66
CA ASP A 143 -12.93 9.27 7.03
C ASP A 143 -12.81 10.38 8.12
N GLN A 144 -12.86 11.65 7.73
CA GLN A 144 -13.00 12.80 8.65
C GLN A 144 -14.40 13.42 8.66
N LEU A 145 -15.38 12.84 7.95
CA LEU A 145 -16.73 13.41 7.82
C LEU A 145 -17.82 12.65 8.58
N ILE A 146 -17.47 11.76 9.51
CA ILE A 146 -18.42 11.32 10.54
C ILE A 146 -18.44 12.40 11.63
N GLY A 147 -19.02 13.53 11.28
CA GLY A 147 -19.08 14.74 12.07
C GLY A 147 -19.87 15.79 11.31
N ASP A 148 -21.18 15.56 11.27
CA ASP A 148 -22.24 16.56 11.24
C ASP A 148 -21.88 17.92 10.59
N THR A 149 -22.38 18.14 9.36
CA THR A 149 -22.79 19.43 8.76
C THR A 149 -22.38 19.54 7.27
N SER A 150 -23.40 19.58 6.40
CA SER A 150 -23.42 20.24 5.09
C SER A 150 -22.83 19.55 3.83
N LEU A 151 -23.18 18.29 3.55
CA LEU A 151 -23.23 17.79 2.16
C LEU A 151 -24.42 18.36 1.36
N GLN A 152 -25.39 18.99 2.02
CA GLN A 152 -26.54 19.65 1.38
C GLN A 152 -26.16 21.02 0.73
N GLY A 153 -24.97 21.55 1.00
CA GLY A 153 -24.54 22.88 0.56
C GLY A 153 -23.87 22.96 -0.82
N LEU A 154 -23.44 21.83 -1.40
CA LEU A 154 -22.74 21.83 -2.70
C LEU A 154 -23.62 21.45 -3.90
N ILE A 155 -24.87 21.02 -3.66
CA ILE A 155 -25.85 20.72 -4.72
C ILE A 155 -26.90 21.86 -4.84
N GLY A 156 -26.94 22.78 -3.87
CA GLY A 156 -27.97 23.82 -3.76
C GLY A 156 -27.64 25.16 -4.42
N ASN A 157 -26.45 25.35 -5.01
CA ASN A 157 -26.03 26.66 -5.53
C ASN A 157 -25.94 26.73 -7.06
N MET A 158 -26.56 25.80 -7.77
CA MET A 158 -26.78 25.97 -9.21
C MET A 158 -28.20 26.50 -9.41
N ASP A 159 -28.28 27.80 -9.68
CA ASP A 159 -29.52 28.53 -9.92
C ASP A 159 -30.32 27.87 -11.05
N GLN A 160 -31.61 27.60 -10.83
CA GLN A 160 -32.49 26.99 -11.85
C GLN A 160 -32.58 27.85 -13.13
N GLN A 161 -32.19 29.14 -13.07
CA GLN A 161 -32.14 30.03 -14.21
C GLN A 161 -30.93 29.81 -15.14
N GLN A 162 -29.85 29.16 -14.68
CA GLN A 162 -28.70 28.80 -15.52
C GLN A 162 -28.88 27.45 -16.24
N LEU A 163 -29.69 26.53 -15.68
CA LEU A 163 -30.04 25.27 -16.34
C LEU A 163 -30.94 25.45 -17.57
N LEU A 164 -31.81 26.45 -17.58
CA LEU A 164 -32.66 26.77 -18.74
C LEU A 164 -31.90 27.40 -19.92
N GLN A 165 -30.73 27.99 -19.70
CA GLN A 165 -29.93 28.57 -20.78
C GLN A 165 -29.12 27.54 -21.55
N LEU A 166 -28.82 26.38 -20.95
CA LEU A 166 -28.02 25.33 -21.58
C LEU A 166 -28.85 24.36 -22.44
N LEU A 167 -30.16 24.28 -22.21
CA LEU A 167 -31.08 23.42 -22.97
C LEU A 167 -31.76 24.14 -24.16
N GLY A 168 -31.41 25.42 -24.40
CA GLY A 168 -32.08 26.28 -25.37
C GLY A 168 -31.38 26.51 -26.71
N SER A 169 -30.15 26.03 -26.92
CA SER A 169 -29.47 26.19 -28.23
C SER A 169 -29.82 25.05 -29.19
N GLY A 170 -31.11 24.99 -29.53
CA GLY A 170 -31.57 24.35 -30.75
C GLY A 170 -31.62 25.38 -31.88
N GLN A 171 -30.58 25.40 -32.70
CA GLN A 171 -30.71 25.67 -34.13
C GLN A 171 -29.63 24.93 -34.91
#